data_AF-A0A357AGR1-F1
#
_entry.id   AF-A0A357AGR1-F1
#
_cell.length_a   1.000
_cell.length_b   1.000
_cell.length_c   1.000
_cell.angle_alpha   90.00
_cell.angle_beta   90.00
_cell.angle_gamma   90.00
#
_symmetry.space_group_name_H-M   'P 1'
#
loop_
_entity.id
_entity.type
_entity.pdbx_description
1 polymer ?
#
loop_
_entity_poly.entity_id
_entity_poly.type
_entity_poly.pdbx_seq_one_letter_code
_entity_poly.pdbx_strand_id
1 'polypeptide(L)'
;HGLIFTGDNLVNISGFSPERAQFNSLAPYLMGSVNIDSKKATAIRKEIIKIVHEIDESNQKPCLILGGHGPVSFIQNEKLVKAEILGK
;
A
#
# COMPACT_ATOMS: atom_id res chain seq x y z
N HIS A 1 -9.46 -0.91 14.54
CA HIS A 1 -8.74 -0.97 13.26
C HIS A 1 -8.56 -2.42 12.91
N GLY A 2 -8.76 -2.79 11.66
CA GLY A 2 -8.16 -4.02 11.13
C GLY A 2 -6.67 -3.81 10.86
N LEU A 3 -5.95 -4.92 10.67
CA LEU A 3 -4.53 -4.92 10.36
C LEU A 3 -4.27 -5.92 9.23
N ILE A 4 -3.64 -5.49 8.14
CA ILE A 4 -3.31 -6.35 7.01
C ILE A 4 -1.85 -6.19 6.60
N PHE A 5 -1.17 -7.32 6.42
CA PHE A 5 0.19 -7.39 5.91
C PHE A 5 0.14 -7.89 4.47
N THR A 6 0.51 -7.05 3.52
CA THR A 6 0.31 -7.34 2.09
C THR A 6 1.59 -7.73 1.36
N GLY A 7 2.74 -7.65 2.03
CA GLY A 7 4.05 -7.70 1.39
C GLY A 7 4.11 -6.67 0.26
N ASP A 8 4.73 -7.02 -0.86
CA ASP A 8 4.90 -6.11 -2.00
C ASP A 8 3.69 -6.03 -2.94
N ASN A 9 2.56 -6.64 -2.59
CA ASN A 9 1.34 -6.49 -3.38
C ASN A 9 0.79 -5.05 -3.29
N LEU A 10 0.82 -4.44 -2.09
CA LEU A 10 0.53 -3.03 -1.88
C LEU A 10 1.76 -2.35 -1.29
N VAL A 11 2.27 -1.32 -1.97
CA VAL A 11 3.43 -0.54 -1.54
C VAL A 11 3.12 0.95 -1.61
N ASN A 12 3.49 1.69 -0.56
CA ASN A 12 3.29 3.14 -0.51
C ASN A 12 4.61 3.86 -0.76
N ILE A 13 4.95 4.04 -2.04
CA ILE A 13 6.19 4.73 -2.45
C ILE A 13 6.06 6.25 -2.49
N SER A 14 4.84 6.81 -2.44
CA SER A 14 4.62 8.25 -2.40
C SER A 14 5.06 8.88 -1.06
N GLY A 15 5.31 8.04 -0.04
CA GLY A 15 5.92 8.45 1.22
C GLY A 15 7.46 8.59 1.20
N PHE A 16 8.14 8.41 0.05
CA PHE A 16 9.59 8.64 -0.04
C PHE A 16 9.93 10.13 -0.14
N SER A 17 10.98 10.57 0.56
CA SER A 17 11.50 11.94 0.44
C SER A 17 11.96 12.23 -0.99
N PRO A 18 12.01 13.51 -1.43
CA PRO A 18 12.44 13.89 -2.78
C PRO A 18 13.81 13.31 -3.18
N GLU A 19 14.76 13.23 -2.24
CA GLU A 19 16.08 12.60 -2.48
C GLU A 19 15.98 11.10 -2.75
N ARG A 20 15.09 10.40 -2.04
CA ARG A 20 14.80 8.98 -2.28
C ARG A 20 14.01 8.78 -3.57
N ALA A 21 13.13 9.73 -3.94
CA ALA A 21 12.40 9.72 -5.20
C ALA A 21 13.31 9.90 -6.43
N GLN A 22 14.39 10.68 -6.32
CA GLN A 22 15.39 10.84 -7.40
C GLN A 22 16.24 9.59 -7.60
N PHE A 23 16.70 8.95 -6.51
CA PHE A 23 17.30 7.60 -6.59
C PHE A 23 16.31 6.55 -7.11
N ASN A 24 15.03 6.73 -6.77
CA ASN A 24 13.92 5.90 -7.22
C ASN A 24 13.31 6.35 -8.54
N SER A 25 13.93 7.21 -9.36
CA SER A 25 13.47 7.39 -10.75
C SER A 25 13.52 6.06 -11.53
N LEU A 26 14.40 5.15 -11.11
CA LEU A 26 14.46 3.74 -11.48
C LEU A 26 13.44 2.85 -10.77
N ALA A 27 12.85 3.24 -9.63
CA ALA A 27 12.03 2.35 -8.80
C ALA A 27 10.62 2.08 -9.33
N PRO A 28 9.88 3.01 -9.98
CA PRO A 28 8.68 2.64 -10.74
C PRO A 28 9.01 1.65 -11.86
N TYR A 29 10.18 1.80 -12.49
CA TYR A 29 10.68 0.87 -13.52
C TYR A 29 11.13 -0.48 -12.91
N LEU A 30 11.75 -0.51 -11.74
CA LEU A 30 12.10 -1.73 -11.00
C LEU A 30 10.84 -2.41 -10.43
N MET A 31 9.91 -1.69 -9.80
CA MET A 31 8.70 -2.24 -9.15
C MET A 31 7.63 -2.68 -10.17
N GLY A 32 7.59 -2.05 -11.35
CA GLY A 32 6.83 -2.55 -12.50
C GLY A 32 7.44 -3.81 -13.12
N SER A 33 8.78 -3.87 -13.18
CA SER A 33 9.53 -4.97 -13.82
C SER A 33 9.85 -6.17 -12.92
N VAL A 34 9.71 -6.07 -11.60
CA VAL A 34 9.94 -7.19 -10.66
C VAL A 34 8.68 -8.03 -10.40
N ASN A 35 7.49 -7.59 -10.85
CA ASN A 35 6.34 -8.48 -10.80
C ASN A 35 6.61 -9.67 -11.73
N ILE A 36 6.62 -10.88 -11.18
CA ILE A 36 6.75 -12.12 -11.98
C ILE A 36 5.61 -12.18 -13.02
N ASP A 37 4.41 -11.74 -12.63
CA ASP A 37 3.24 -11.58 -13.50
C ASP A 37 2.47 -10.30 -13.11
N SER A 38 2.59 -9.27 -13.94
CA SER A 38 1.95 -7.97 -13.70
C SER A 38 0.42 -8.01 -13.80
N LYS A 39 -0.15 -8.91 -14.62
CA LYS A 39 -1.62 -9.06 -14.72
C LYS A 39 -2.15 -9.68 -13.43
N LYS A 40 -1.51 -10.75 -12.96
CA LYS A 40 -1.85 -11.41 -11.70
C LYS A 40 -1.65 -10.48 -10.50
N ALA A 41 -0.55 -9.72 -10.45
CA ALA A 41 -0.31 -8.74 -9.40
C ALA A 41 -1.40 -7.65 -9.38
N THR A 42 -1.83 -7.18 -10.55
CA THR A 42 -2.95 -6.20 -10.64
C THR A 42 -4.27 -6.79 -10.15
N ALA A 43 -4.57 -8.05 -10.47
CA ALA A 43 -5.77 -8.73 -9.98
C ALA A 43 -5.73 -8.90 -8.45
N ILE A 44 -4.60 -9.34 -7.90
CA ILE A 44 -4.41 -9.50 -6.45
C ILE A 44 -4.59 -8.16 -5.72
N ARG A 45 -4.02 -7.07 -6.25
CA ARG A 45 -4.20 -5.73 -5.67
C ARG A 45 -5.67 -5.34 -5.53
N LYS A 46 -6.47 -5.60 -6.56
CA LYS A 46 -7.92 -5.32 -6.54
C LYS A 46 -8.64 -6.14 -5.48
N GLU A 47 -8.32 -7.44 -5.35
CA GLU A 47 -8.93 -8.29 -4.32
C GLU A 47 -8.51 -7.88 -2.91
N ILE A 48 -7.24 -7.51 -2.70
CA ILE A 48 -6.78 -6.99 -1.41
C ILE A 48 -7.54 -5.71 -1.05
N ILE A 49 -7.73 -4.77 -1.99
CA ILE A 49 -8.51 -3.54 -1.74
C ILE A 49 -9.94 -3.86 -1.30
N LYS A 50 -10.61 -4.83 -1.94
CA LYS A 50 -11.94 -5.27 -1.51
C LYS A 50 -11.94 -5.82 -0.08
N ILE A 51 -10.99 -6.69 0.25
CA ILE A 51 -10.84 -7.24 1.61
C ILE A 51 -10.62 -6.11 2.63
N VAL A 52 -9.83 -5.09 2.29
CA VAL A 52 -9.64 -3.92 3.16
C VAL A 52 -10.97 -3.21 3.40
N HIS A 53 -11.78 -2.98 2.36
CA HIS A 53 -13.10 -2.36 2.53
C HIS A 53 -14.06 -3.20 3.39
N GLU A 54 -14.08 -4.51 3.21
CA GLU A 54 -14.87 -5.42 4.06
C GLU A 54 -14.43 -5.32 5.54
N ILE A 55 -13.12 -5.23 5.79
CA ILE A 55 -12.57 -5.06 7.13
C ILE A 55 -12.91 -3.68 7.71
N ASP A 56 -12.88 -2.63 6.89
CA ASP A 56 -13.25 -1.26 7.29
C ASP A 56 -14.71 -1.21 7.73
N GLU A 57 -15.60 -1.77 6.92
CA GLU A 57 -17.03 -1.85 7.19
C GLU A 57 -17.31 -2.68 8.44
N SER A 58 -16.70 -3.87 8.57
CA SER A 58 -16.90 -4.73 9.73
C SER A 58 -16.42 -4.08 11.04
N ASN A 59 -15.33 -3.31 11.00
CA ASN A 59 -14.74 -2.71 12.20
C ASN A 59 -15.20 -1.27 12.45
N GLN A 60 -15.94 -0.67 11.52
CA GLN A 60 -16.34 0.75 11.53
C GLN A 60 -15.14 1.70 11.71
N LYS A 61 -13.96 1.29 11.24
CA LYS A 61 -12.68 2.00 11.39
C LYS A 61 -11.74 1.61 10.25
N PRO A 62 -10.95 2.55 9.69
CA PRO A 62 -9.97 2.24 8.66
C PRO A 62 -8.98 1.15 9.08
N CYS A 63 -8.72 0.24 8.17
CA CYS A 63 -7.76 -0.84 8.28
C CYS A 63 -6.36 -0.31 8.02
N LEU A 64 -5.43 -0.72 8.87
CA LEU A 64 -4.02 -0.38 8.77
C LEU A 64 -3.35 -1.37 7.82
N ILE A 65 -2.72 -0.83 6.79
CA ILE A 65 -2.04 -1.58 5.73
C ILE A 65 -0.53 -1.48 5.95
N LEU A 66 0.10 -2.64 6.08
CA LEU A 66 1.54 -2.83 6.21
C LEU A 66 2.04 -3.49 4.94
N GLY A 67 2.42 -2.63 3.99
CA GLY A 67 3.13 -3.04 2.78
C GLY A 67 4.57 -3.45 3.06
N GLY A 68 5.19 -4.14 2.10
CA GLY A 68 6.62 -4.47 2.18
C GLY A 68 7.52 -3.23 2.08
N HIS A 69 6.99 -2.13 1.54
CA HIS A 69 7.70 -0.86 1.38
C HIS A 69 6.78 0.35 1.66
N GLY A 70 7.37 1.39 2.25
CA GLY A 70 6.67 2.62 2.61
C GLY A 70 6.16 2.64 4.06
N PRO A 71 5.48 3.72 4.48
CA PRO A 71 4.92 3.83 5.82
C PRO A 71 3.65 2.98 5.99
N VAL A 72 3.26 2.74 7.26
CA VAL A 72 1.90 2.26 7.58
C VAL A 72 0.89 3.19 6.94
N SER A 73 -0.13 2.62 6.30
CA SER A 73 -1.06 3.35 5.45
C SER A 73 -2.51 2.95 5.70
N PHE A 74 -3.46 3.73 5.20
CA PHE A 74 -4.85 3.35 5.00
C PHE A 74 -5.26 3.64 3.54
N ILE A 75 -6.39 3.09 3.10
CA ILE A 75 -6.96 3.42 1.78
C ILE A 75 -7.84 4.65 1.93
N GLN A 76 -7.60 5.64 1.09
CA GLN A 76 -8.45 6.82 0.90
C GLN A 76 -8.54 7.13 -0.59
N ASN A 77 -9.76 7.20 -1.12
CA ASN A 77 -10.01 7.45 -2.55
C ASN A 77 -9.20 6.51 -3.46
N GLU A 78 -9.25 5.19 -3.21
CA GLU A 78 -8.50 4.15 -3.95
C GLU A 78 -6.96 4.27 -3.89
N LYS A 79 -6.42 5.09 -2.98
CA LYS A 79 -4.98 5.31 -2.84
C LYS A 79 -4.51 5.04 -1.43
N LEU A 80 -3.28 4.55 -1.31
CA LEU A 80 -2.58 4.44 -0.03
C LEU A 80 -2.15 5.83 0.43
N VAL A 81 -2.57 6.19 1.63
CA VAL A 81 -2.16 7.41 2.32
C VAL A 81 -1.52 7.05 3.66
N LYS A 82 -0.46 7.77 4.03
CA LYS A 82 0.28 7.50 5.27
C LYS A 82 -0.66 7.62 6.47
N ALA A 83 -0.64 6.61 7.34
CA ALA A 83 -1.29 6.68 8.64
C ALA A 83 -0.51 7.64 9.54
N GLU A 84 -1.15 8.73 9.95
CA GLU A 84 -0.67 9.54 11.07
C GLU A 84 -1.11 8.84 12.35
N ILE A 85 -0.28 7.92 12.82
CA ILE A 85 -0.45 7.36 14.16
C ILE A 85 -0.05 8.48 15.11
N LEU A 86 -1.04 9.16 15.70
CA LEU A 86 -0.83 10.06 16.83
C LEU A 86 -0.21 9.24 17.96
N GLY A 87 1.13 9.26 18.03
CA GLY A 87 1.85 8.88 19.23
C GLY A 87 1.41 9.81 20.34
N LYS A 88 0.92 9.24 21.44
CA LYS A 88 0.96 9.94 22.72
C LYS A 88 2.41 10.16 23.12
#